data_AF-A0A4D5RV32-F1
#
_entry.id   AF-A0A4D5RV32-F1
#
_cell.length_a   1.000
_cell.length_b   1.000
_cell.length_c   1.000
_cell.angle_alpha   90.00
_cell.angle_beta   90.00
_cell.angle_gamma   90.00
#
_symmetry.space_group_name_H-M   'P 1'
#
loop_
_entity.id
_entity.type
_entity.pdbx_description
1 polymer ?
#
loop_
_entity_poly.entity_id
_entity_poly.type
_entity_poly.pdbx_seq_one_letter_code
_entity_poly.pdbx_strand_id
1 'polypeptide(L)'
;MSKKHPRVLAITLKSSETTAYKQEEPASTQEKHRTSSLTWREDHFSENADATVKSEVDEAPACKHCKEEWDARELGEHEKACPKKEIQCRDCEEWITQEELSDHKKNCQFGKCNFCNEKLKKEEVTLHGDICEEKYIPCLYRTYGCNKEDKRKNITYHEEHDSHALFFLPKIKELQERILQLEPPIRAILRRFQHPT
;
A
#
# COMPACT_ATOMS: atom_id res chain seq x y z
N MET A 1 -6.59 -25.43 35.16
CA MET A 1 -7.95 -24.92 34.88
C MET A 1 -7.85 -23.72 33.95
N SER A 2 -8.88 -23.52 33.13
CA SER A 2 -9.10 -22.34 32.26
C SER A 2 -8.41 -22.35 30.90
N LYS A 3 -9.10 -22.91 29.89
CA LYS A 3 -9.18 -22.24 28.58
C LYS A 3 -10.65 -22.25 28.13
N LYS A 4 -11.19 -21.04 28.06
CA LYS A 4 -12.57 -20.72 27.65
C LYS A 4 -12.67 -20.86 26.13
N HIS A 5 -13.78 -21.42 25.67
CA HIS A 5 -14.33 -21.31 24.31
C HIS A 5 -15.12 -19.95 24.21
N PRO A 6 -15.79 -19.59 23.10
CA PRO A 6 -15.40 -19.41 21.69
C PRO A 6 -15.75 -18.01 21.17
N ARG A 7 -15.34 -17.62 19.96
CA ARG A 7 -16.15 -16.72 19.11
C ARG A 7 -16.04 -17.05 17.61
N VAL A 8 -17.18 -17.45 17.08
CA VAL A 8 -17.55 -17.48 15.66
C VAL A 8 -17.86 -16.04 15.24
N LEU A 9 -17.39 -15.61 14.06
CA LEU A 9 -18.05 -14.57 13.28
C LEU A 9 -17.87 -14.86 11.79
N ALA A 10 -19.01 -15.07 11.12
CA ALA A 10 -19.16 -15.16 9.68
C ALA A 10 -19.34 -13.75 9.11
N ILE A 11 -18.65 -13.42 8.01
CA ILE A 11 -19.00 -12.25 7.19
C ILE A 11 -18.88 -12.61 5.71
N THR A 12 -20.00 -12.41 5.03
CA THR A 12 -20.30 -12.59 3.62
C THR A 12 -19.52 -11.60 2.77
N LEU A 13 -18.82 -12.09 1.73
CA LEU A 13 -18.17 -11.24 0.71
C LEU A 13 -19.17 -10.94 -0.42
N LYS A 14 -19.42 -9.66 -0.68
CA LYS A 14 -19.94 -9.16 -1.96
C LYS A 14 -18.79 -8.51 -2.73
N SER A 15 -18.60 -9.01 -3.93
CA SER A 15 -17.67 -8.58 -4.96
C SER A 15 -18.10 -7.26 -5.62
N SER A 16 -17.13 -6.40 -5.96
CA SER A 16 -17.26 -5.49 -7.10
C SER A 16 -15.87 -5.20 -7.69
N GLU A 17 -15.77 -5.51 -8.97
CA GLU A 17 -14.70 -5.30 -9.94
C GLU A 17 -14.32 -3.81 -10.08
N THR A 18 -13.02 -3.45 -10.09
CA THR A 18 -12.20 -3.03 -11.26
C THR A 18 -12.98 -2.22 -12.31
N THR A 19 -12.61 -1.06 -12.83
CA THR A 19 -11.35 -0.39 -13.23
C THR A 19 -11.84 0.94 -13.88
N ALA A 20 -11.11 2.04 -14.10
CA ALA A 20 -9.84 2.17 -14.78
C ALA A 20 -9.32 3.62 -14.63
N TYR A 21 -8.02 3.70 -14.36
CA TYR A 21 -7.00 4.62 -14.84
C TYR A 21 -7.39 5.68 -15.90
N LYS A 22 -6.90 6.92 -15.73
CA LYS A 22 -5.90 7.53 -16.64
C LYS A 22 -5.21 8.74 -16.01
N GLN A 23 -3.89 8.74 -16.18
CA GLN A 23 -2.95 9.84 -15.95
C GLN A 23 -3.19 10.99 -16.93
N GLU A 24 -2.82 12.22 -16.53
CA GLU A 24 -1.83 13.03 -17.26
C GLU A 24 -1.43 14.28 -16.43
N GLU A 25 -0.14 14.62 -16.50
CA GLU A 25 0.54 15.82 -16.00
C GLU A 25 0.70 16.86 -17.16
N PRO A 26 1.38 18.03 -17.02
CA PRO A 26 1.47 19.00 -15.92
C PRO A 26 1.23 20.47 -16.41
N ALA A 27 1.37 21.41 -15.46
CA ALA A 27 1.78 22.81 -15.63
C ALA A 27 0.72 23.88 -15.97
N SER A 28 0.60 24.89 -15.11
CA SER A 28 1.09 26.24 -15.41
C SER A 28 0.71 27.19 -14.26
N THR A 29 1.73 27.74 -13.60
CA THR A 29 1.60 28.89 -12.71
C THR A 29 1.08 30.10 -13.50
N GLN A 30 -0.04 30.68 -13.06
CA GLN A 30 -0.26 32.13 -13.20
C GLN A 30 -1.01 32.67 -11.98
N GLU A 31 -0.26 33.41 -11.17
CA GLU A 31 -0.79 34.46 -10.31
C GLU A 31 -1.65 35.41 -11.15
N LYS A 32 -2.92 35.57 -10.77
CA LYS A 32 -3.66 36.81 -11.02
C LYS A 32 -4.48 37.15 -9.79
N HIS A 33 -3.80 37.78 -8.83
CA HIS A 33 -4.47 38.71 -7.95
C HIS A 33 -5.08 39.81 -8.82
N ARG A 34 -6.40 40.01 -8.71
CA ARG A 34 -7.04 41.26 -9.14
C ARG A 34 -7.84 41.82 -7.99
N THR A 35 -7.15 42.67 -7.23
CA THR A 35 -7.70 43.91 -6.72
C THR A 35 -8.26 44.71 -7.90
N SER A 36 -9.55 45.01 -7.90
CA SER A 36 -10.08 46.15 -8.65
C SER A 36 -11.34 46.68 -8.00
N SER A 37 -11.14 47.78 -7.27
CA SER A 37 -12.15 48.75 -6.91
C SER A 37 -12.76 49.31 -8.19
N LEU A 38 -14.09 49.18 -8.36
CA LEU A 38 -14.81 49.98 -9.35
C LEU A 38 -16.05 50.62 -8.72
N THR A 39 -16.09 51.91 -8.96
CA THR A 39 -16.97 52.96 -8.46
C THR A 39 -18.38 52.83 -9.01
N TRP A 40 -19.37 53.00 -8.12
CA TRP A 40 -20.78 53.15 -8.44
C TRP A 40 -21.01 54.32 -9.43
N ARG A 41 -21.77 54.07 -10.49
CA ARG A 41 -22.44 55.12 -11.28
C ARG A 41 -23.91 55.13 -10.89
N GLU A 42 -24.37 56.25 -10.36
CA GLU A 42 -25.77 56.56 -10.13
C GLU A 42 -26.39 57.02 -11.45
N ASP A 43 -27.28 56.21 -12.03
CA ASP A 43 -28.20 56.65 -13.07
C ASP A 43 -29.62 56.66 -12.49
N HIS A 44 -30.12 57.87 -12.23
CA HIS A 44 -31.53 58.16 -11.95
C HIS A 44 -32.35 57.97 -13.24
N PHE A 45 -33.30 57.02 -13.26
CA PHE A 45 -34.50 57.17 -14.09
C PHE A 45 -35.72 56.39 -13.54
N SER A 46 -36.72 57.19 -13.17
CA SER A 46 -38.18 56.96 -13.11
C SER A 46 -38.79 55.88 -12.21
N GLU A 47 -39.68 56.38 -11.35
CA GLU A 47 -40.66 55.67 -10.53
C GLU A 47 -41.69 54.87 -11.36
N ASN A 48 -41.89 53.61 -10.99
CA ASN A 48 -43.17 52.92 -11.12
C ASN A 48 -43.29 51.70 -10.17
N ALA A 49 -44.27 51.83 -9.27
CA ALA A 49 -45.16 50.83 -8.69
C ALA A 49 -44.64 49.43 -8.29
N ASP A 50 -44.75 49.19 -6.99
CA ASP A 50 -45.23 47.95 -6.34
C ASP A 50 -44.84 46.62 -7.00
N ALA A 51 -43.64 46.17 -6.69
CA ALA A 51 -43.37 44.76 -6.50
C ALA A 51 -42.29 44.66 -5.43
N THR A 52 -42.62 43.99 -4.33
CA THR A 52 -41.66 43.45 -3.37
C THR A 52 -40.76 42.47 -4.12
N VAL A 53 -39.76 42.99 -4.83
CA VAL A 53 -38.59 42.24 -5.25
C VAL A 53 -37.91 41.90 -3.95
N LYS A 54 -38.19 40.69 -3.45
CA LYS A 54 -37.26 39.99 -2.58
C LYS A 54 -35.96 40.01 -3.37
N SER A 55 -35.03 40.86 -2.96
CA SER A 55 -33.65 40.78 -3.41
C SER A 55 -33.19 39.40 -2.97
N GLU A 56 -33.34 38.43 -3.87
CA GLU A 56 -32.59 37.20 -3.81
C GLU A 56 -31.15 37.69 -3.86
N VAL A 57 -30.52 37.69 -2.69
CA VAL A 57 -29.09 37.93 -2.59
C VAL A 57 -28.51 36.85 -3.48
N ASP A 58 -28.05 37.25 -4.67
CA ASP A 58 -27.22 36.44 -5.54
C ASP A 58 -25.94 36.16 -4.74
N GLU A 59 -26.04 35.22 -3.81
CA GLU A 59 -24.94 34.82 -2.95
C GLU A 59 -23.99 34.07 -3.86
N ALA A 60 -22.86 34.72 -4.15
CA ALA A 60 -21.85 34.17 -5.04
C ALA A 60 -21.46 32.78 -4.54
N PRO A 61 -21.39 31.78 -5.44
CA PRO A 61 -21.21 30.40 -5.01
C PRO A 61 -19.81 30.23 -4.41
N ALA A 62 -19.77 29.82 -3.14
CA ALA A 62 -18.54 29.70 -2.36
C ALA A 62 -18.01 28.26 -2.35
N CYS A 63 -16.68 28.13 -2.31
CA CYS A 63 -16.01 26.84 -2.17
C CYS A 63 -16.26 26.22 -0.80
N LYS A 64 -16.69 24.95 -0.78
CA LYS A 64 -16.92 24.21 0.48
C LYS A 64 -15.65 23.98 1.32
N HIS A 65 -14.47 24.08 0.72
CA HIS A 65 -13.19 23.82 1.37
C HIS A 65 -12.54 25.09 1.91
N CYS A 66 -12.44 26.16 1.11
CA CYS A 66 -11.81 27.42 1.53
C CYS A 66 -12.77 28.52 1.96
N LYS A 67 -14.08 28.38 1.70
CA LYS A 67 -15.13 29.37 1.94
C LYS A 67 -14.97 30.69 1.17
N GLU A 68 -14.09 30.72 0.18
CA GLU A 68 -13.94 31.87 -0.73
C GLU A 68 -15.00 31.78 -1.83
N GLU A 69 -15.46 32.95 -2.30
CA GLU A 69 -16.40 33.09 -3.40
C GLU A 69 -15.70 32.89 -4.74
N TRP A 70 -16.32 32.14 -5.66
CA TRP A 70 -15.79 31.87 -6.99
C TRP A 70 -16.87 32.10 -8.05
N ASP A 71 -16.46 32.36 -9.29
CA ASP A 71 -17.38 32.36 -10.42
C ASP A 71 -18.01 30.97 -10.56
N ALA A 72 -19.32 30.90 -10.79
CA ALA A 72 -20.05 29.62 -10.87
C ALA A 72 -19.45 28.65 -11.90
N ARG A 73 -18.81 29.17 -12.95
CA ARG A 73 -18.14 28.37 -13.99
C ARG A 73 -16.81 27.79 -13.53
N GLU A 74 -16.11 28.46 -12.62
CA GLU A 74 -14.76 28.11 -12.16
C GLU A 74 -14.78 27.32 -10.84
N LEU A 75 -15.86 27.45 -10.04
CA LEU A 75 -16.01 26.79 -8.74
C LEU A 75 -15.76 25.27 -8.82
N GLY A 76 -16.27 24.61 -9.86
CA GLY A 76 -16.10 23.17 -10.04
C GLY A 76 -14.65 22.73 -10.29
N GLU A 77 -13.85 23.57 -10.94
CA GLU A 77 -12.42 23.31 -11.14
C GLU A 77 -11.63 23.65 -9.87
N HIS A 78 -11.96 24.77 -9.23
CA HIS A 78 -11.39 25.15 -7.95
C HIS A 78 -11.60 24.08 -6.88
N GLU A 79 -12.81 23.56 -6.67
CA GLU A 79 -13.08 22.53 -5.65
C GLU A 79 -12.26 21.25 -5.86
N LYS A 80 -11.85 20.95 -7.10
CA LYS A 80 -10.98 19.79 -7.38
C LYS A 80 -9.55 20.03 -6.91
N ALA A 81 -9.07 21.27 -7.05
CA ALA A 81 -7.68 21.67 -6.79
C ALA A 81 -7.50 22.62 -5.59
N CYS A 82 -8.55 22.81 -4.78
CA CYS A 82 -8.55 23.78 -3.70
C CYS A 82 -7.42 23.46 -2.69
N PRO A 83 -6.51 24.41 -2.41
CA PRO A 83 -5.40 24.20 -1.49
C PRO A 83 -5.83 23.70 -0.10
N LYS A 84 -6.95 24.23 0.41
CA LYS A 84 -7.52 23.90 1.73
C LYS A 84 -8.34 22.61 1.75
N LYS A 85 -8.43 21.89 0.63
CA LYS A 85 -9.12 20.60 0.57
C LYS A 85 -8.34 19.56 1.34
N GLU A 86 -9.00 18.88 2.26
CA GLU A 86 -8.39 17.76 2.99
C GLU A 86 -8.36 16.50 2.12
N ILE A 87 -7.20 15.85 2.10
CA ILE A 87 -6.90 14.62 1.38
C ILE A 87 -6.27 13.65 2.39
N GLN A 88 -6.70 12.40 2.36
CA GLN A 88 -6.11 11.37 3.20
C GLN A 88 -4.78 10.87 2.60
N CYS A 89 -3.70 10.92 3.38
CA CYS A 89 -2.42 10.34 2.99
C CYS A 89 -2.54 8.82 2.86
N ARG A 90 -2.04 8.26 1.75
CA ARG A 90 -2.11 6.80 1.51
C ARG A 90 -1.23 6.00 2.46
N ASP A 91 -0.14 6.58 2.97
CA ASP A 91 0.88 5.89 3.75
C ASP A 91 0.57 5.93 5.25
N CYS A 92 0.15 7.09 5.79
CA CYS A 92 -0.16 7.26 7.21
C CYS A 92 -1.65 7.37 7.54
N GLU A 93 -2.53 7.50 6.55
CA GLU A 93 -3.99 7.65 6.70
C GLU A 93 -4.44 8.93 7.42
N GLU A 94 -3.53 9.88 7.63
CA GLU A 94 -3.84 11.20 8.19
C GLU A 94 -4.51 12.09 7.13
N TRP A 95 -5.41 12.96 7.59
CA TRP A 95 -6.04 13.99 6.77
C TRP A 95 -5.15 15.22 6.71
N ILE A 96 -4.84 15.67 5.51
CA ILE A 96 -3.84 16.70 5.23
C ILE A 96 -4.39 17.62 4.17
N THR A 97 -4.12 18.92 4.27
CA THR A 97 -4.52 19.84 3.22
C THR A 97 -3.79 19.52 1.89
N GLN A 98 -4.43 19.83 0.77
CA GLN A 98 -3.86 19.58 -0.54
C GLN A 98 -2.55 20.36 -0.76
N GLU A 99 -2.42 21.54 -0.17
CA GLU A 99 -1.17 22.33 -0.19
C GLU A 99 -0.03 21.67 0.59
N GLU A 100 -0.31 21.07 1.75
CA GLU A 100 0.71 20.42 2.59
C GLU A 100 1.06 18.99 2.13
N LEU A 101 0.23 18.37 1.29
CA LEU A 101 0.38 16.97 0.88
C LEU A 101 1.76 16.66 0.28
N SER A 102 2.30 17.58 -0.53
CA SER A 102 3.63 17.41 -1.14
C SER A 102 4.74 17.34 -0.09
N ASP A 103 4.70 18.22 0.91
CA ASP A 103 5.73 18.27 1.95
C ASP A 103 5.52 17.18 2.99
N HIS A 104 4.28 16.84 3.31
CA HIS A 104 3.97 15.65 4.08
C HIS A 104 4.52 14.40 3.40
N LYS A 105 4.34 14.19 2.09
CA LYS A 105 4.82 12.97 1.42
C LYS A 105 6.34 12.79 1.55
N LYS A 106 7.10 13.89 1.51
CA LYS A 106 8.55 13.88 1.73
C LYS A 106 8.92 13.52 3.17
N ASN A 107 8.16 14.06 4.13
CA ASN A 107 8.46 13.94 5.57
C ASN A 107 7.65 12.86 6.30
N CYS A 108 6.76 12.15 5.61
CA CYS A 108 5.90 11.14 6.20
C CYS A 108 6.79 10.04 6.78
N GLN A 109 6.64 9.75 8.07
CA GLN A 109 7.43 8.75 8.75
C GLN A 109 6.87 7.33 8.56
N PHE A 110 5.69 7.22 7.96
CA PHE A 110 4.99 5.96 7.78
C PHE A 110 5.03 5.50 6.31
N GLY A 111 4.87 4.21 6.14
CA GLY A 111 4.67 3.53 4.87
C GLY A 111 3.76 2.34 5.09
N LYS A 112 3.26 1.77 3.99
CA LYS A 112 2.47 0.54 4.03
C LYS A 112 3.29 -0.66 3.58
N CYS A 113 3.09 -1.80 4.24
CA CYS A 113 3.61 -3.06 3.74
C CYS A 113 2.92 -3.44 2.42
N ASN A 114 3.71 -3.75 1.39
CA ASN A 114 3.18 -4.13 0.07
C ASN A 114 2.41 -5.46 0.07
N PHE A 115 2.53 -6.27 1.12
CA PHE A 115 1.93 -7.61 1.18
C PHE A 115 0.67 -7.64 2.04
N CYS A 116 0.68 -7.00 3.22
CA CYS A 116 -0.46 -7.00 4.15
C CYS A 116 -1.17 -5.63 4.25
N ASN A 117 -0.69 -4.58 3.59
CA ASN A 117 -1.18 -3.19 3.68
C ASN A 117 -1.13 -2.57 5.09
N GLU A 118 -0.45 -3.20 6.04
CA GLU A 118 -0.28 -2.66 7.39
C GLU A 118 0.54 -1.37 7.37
N LYS A 119 0.09 -0.38 8.13
CA LYS A 119 0.78 0.90 8.34
C LYS A 119 1.92 0.70 9.34
N LEU A 120 3.14 1.02 8.90
CA LEU A 120 4.39 0.82 9.64
C LEU A 120 5.25 2.07 9.54
N LYS A 121 6.23 2.24 10.42
CA LYS A 121 7.26 3.27 10.19
C LYS A 121 8.10 2.89 8.97
N LYS A 122 8.53 3.87 8.17
CA LYS A 122 9.34 3.63 6.95
C LYS A 122 10.57 2.76 7.22
N GLU A 123 11.23 2.99 8.35
CA GLU A 123 12.40 2.20 8.80
C GLU A 123 12.04 0.72 9.05
N GLU A 124 10.83 0.47 9.55
CA GLU A 124 10.33 -0.87 9.92
C GLU A 124 9.72 -1.63 8.72
N VAL A 125 9.32 -0.94 7.65
CA VAL A 125 8.69 -1.58 6.46
C VAL A 125 9.60 -2.67 5.88
N THR A 126 10.92 -2.42 5.84
CA THR A 126 11.89 -3.39 5.33
C THR A 126 11.99 -4.63 6.24
N LEU A 127 12.17 -4.42 7.55
CA LEU A 127 12.23 -5.48 8.55
C LEU A 127 10.94 -6.30 8.61
N HIS A 128 9.79 -5.63 8.55
CA HIS A 128 8.50 -6.29 8.48
C HIS A 128 8.40 -7.18 7.23
N GLY A 129 8.93 -6.75 6.09
CA GLY A 129 8.97 -7.55 4.87
C GLY A 129 9.62 -8.92 5.05
N ASP A 130 10.53 -9.10 6.01
CA ASP A 130 11.19 -10.38 6.27
C ASP A 130 10.36 -11.32 7.16
N ILE A 131 9.40 -10.79 7.92
CA ILE A 131 8.52 -11.56 8.82
C ILE A 131 7.05 -11.53 8.41
N CYS A 132 6.68 -10.75 7.39
CA CYS A 132 5.30 -10.57 6.95
C CYS A 132 4.67 -11.91 6.58
N GLU A 133 3.56 -12.24 7.24
CA GLU A 133 2.81 -13.48 7.04
C GLU A 133 2.13 -13.57 5.67
N GLU A 134 1.80 -12.41 5.09
CA GLU A 134 1.13 -12.31 3.78
C GLU A 134 2.13 -12.31 2.60
N LYS A 135 3.44 -12.23 2.87
CA LYS A 135 4.47 -12.29 1.83
C LYS A 135 4.53 -13.70 1.24
N TYR A 136 4.49 -13.80 -0.09
CA TYR A 136 4.73 -15.05 -0.80
C TYR A 136 6.20 -15.46 -0.65
N ILE A 137 6.44 -16.68 -0.20
CA ILE A 137 7.77 -17.27 -0.07
C ILE A 137 7.78 -18.70 -0.60
N PRO A 138 8.91 -19.19 -1.11
CA PRO A 138 9.07 -20.60 -1.42
C PRO A 138 9.26 -21.43 -0.13
N CYS A 139 8.88 -22.70 -0.19
CA CYS A 139 9.28 -23.68 0.83
C CYS A 139 10.81 -23.78 0.96
N LEU A 140 11.32 -23.92 2.18
CA LEU A 140 12.75 -24.11 2.48
C LEU A 140 13.34 -25.34 1.81
N TYR A 141 12.53 -26.36 1.53
CA TYR A 141 12.93 -27.58 0.84
C TYR A 141 12.87 -27.51 -0.68
N ARG A 142 12.73 -26.31 -1.26
CA ARG A 142 12.74 -26.11 -2.72
C ARG A 142 14.00 -26.67 -3.38
N THR A 143 15.15 -26.52 -2.74
CA THR A 143 16.43 -27.05 -3.24
C THR A 143 16.47 -28.57 -3.33
N TYR A 144 15.58 -29.27 -2.61
CA TYR A 144 15.46 -30.72 -2.63
C TYR A 144 14.33 -31.23 -3.52
N GLY A 145 13.50 -30.33 -4.07
CA GLY A 145 12.45 -30.67 -5.03
C GLY A 145 11.02 -30.28 -4.63
N CYS A 146 10.83 -29.63 -3.48
CA CYS A 146 9.51 -29.12 -3.10
C CYS A 146 9.18 -27.82 -3.86
N ASN A 147 8.19 -27.83 -4.74
CA ASN A 147 7.82 -26.65 -5.54
C ASN A 147 6.74 -25.77 -4.91
N LYS A 148 6.38 -25.98 -3.63
CA LYS A 148 5.35 -25.16 -2.98
C LYS A 148 5.86 -23.73 -2.76
N GLU A 149 4.97 -22.80 -3.05
CA GLU A 149 5.12 -21.37 -2.85
C GLU A 149 3.76 -20.78 -2.54
N ASP A 150 3.69 -20.03 -1.45
CA ASP A 150 2.45 -19.45 -0.95
C ASP A 150 2.81 -18.35 0.06
N LYS A 151 1.82 -17.69 0.64
CA LYS A 151 1.97 -16.80 1.78
C LYS A 151 2.75 -17.50 2.89
N ARG A 152 3.65 -16.77 3.55
CA ARG A 152 4.51 -17.27 4.62
C ARG A 152 3.75 -18.11 5.65
N LYS A 153 2.60 -17.63 6.13
CA LYS A 153 1.78 -18.40 7.10
C LYS A 153 1.37 -19.79 6.57
N ASN A 154 1.07 -19.91 5.29
CA ASN A 154 0.70 -21.17 4.65
C ASN A 154 1.94 -22.06 4.43
N ILE A 155 3.09 -21.46 4.12
CA ILE A 155 4.36 -22.18 4.01
C ILE A 155 4.83 -22.71 5.36
N THR A 156 4.74 -21.91 6.43
CA THR A 156 5.02 -22.38 7.80
C THR A 156 4.14 -23.58 8.15
N TYR A 157 2.83 -23.50 7.89
CA TYR A 157 1.94 -24.64 8.09
C TYR A 157 2.34 -25.85 7.25
N HIS A 158 2.64 -25.66 5.96
CA HIS A 158 3.11 -26.71 5.06
C HIS A 158 4.39 -27.39 5.57
N GLU A 159 5.36 -26.62 6.08
CA GLU A 159 6.64 -27.14 6.58
C GLU A 159 6.48 -27.93 7.89
N GLU A 160 5.48 -27.59 8.69
CA GLU A 160 5.16 -28.30 9.93
C GLU A 160 4.34 -29.58 9.70
N HIS A 161 3.49 -29.62 8.66
CA HIS A 161 2.47 -30.67 8.49
C HIS A 161 2.70 -31.60 7.31
N ASP A 162 3.39 -31.16 6.24
CA ASP A 162 3.68 -31.99 5.09
C ASP A 162 5.07 -32.64 5.22
N SER A 163 5.19 -33.89 4.81
CA SER A 163 6.47 -34.61 4.84
C SER A 163 7.32 -34.31 3.60
N HIS A 164 8.53 -33.79 3.81
CA HIS A 164 9.55 -33.63 2.76
C HIS A 164 10.52 -34.81 2.64
N ALA A 165 10.34 -35.87 3.46
CA ALA A 165 11.29 -36.99 3.56
C ALA A 165 11.61 -37.63 2.19
N LEU A 166 10.62 -37.74 1.32
CA LEU A 166 10.76 -38.38 0.01
C LEU A 166 11.70 -37.61 -0.93
N PHE A 167 11.79 -36.28 -0.80
CA PHE A 167 12.67 -35.45 -1.62
C PHE A 167 14.16 -35.72 -1.34
N PHE A 168 14.50 -36.24 -0.16
CA PHE A 168 15.89 -36.58 0.18
C PHE A 168 16.33 -37.94 -0.39
N LEU A 169 15.41 -38.82 -0.78
CA LEU A 169 15.76 -40.20 -1.19
C LEU A 169 16.77 -40.26 -2.34
N PRO A 170 16.66 -39.45 -3.43
CA PRO A 170 17.67 -39.46 -4.49
C PRO A 170 19.05 -39.06 -3.98
N LYS A 171 19.14 -38.03 -3.12
CA LYS A 171 20.40 -37.59 -2.53
C LYS A 171 20.98 -38.61 -1.54
N ILE A 172 20.14 -39.28 -0.77
CA ILE A 172 20.58 -40.36 0.12
C ILE A 172 21.19 -41.50 -0.69
N LYS A 173 20.56 -41.93 -1.79
CA LYS A 173 21.09 -42.97 -2.68
C LYS A 173 22.45 -42.58 -3.27
N GLU A 174 22.55 -41.36 -3.81
CA GLU A 174 23.81 -40.83 -4.35
C GLU A 174 24.93 -40.84 -3.30
N LEU A 175 24.63 -40.44 -2.06
CA LEU A 175 25.62 -40.46 -0.98
C LEU A 175 26.01 -41.87 -0.57
N GLN A 176 25.06 -42.81 -0.50
CA GLN A 176 25.34 -44.23 -0.20
C GLN A 176 26.28 -44.83 -1.25
N GLU A 177 26.04 -44.57 -2.53
CA GLU A 177 26.92 -45.02 -3.62
C GLU A 177 28.33 -44.44 -3.49
N ARG A 178 28.45 -43.14 -3.20
CA ARG A 178 29.75 -42.49 -2.99
C ARG A 178 30.52 -43.08 -1.80
N ILE A 179 29.84 -43.39 -0.70
CA ILE A 179 30.45 -44.05 0.46
C ILE A 179 31.02 -45.42 0.06
N LEU A 180 30.23 -46.24 -0.65
CA LEU A 180 30.69 -47.56 -1.12
C LEU A 180 31.92 -47.46 -2.04
N GLN A 181 32.01 -46.42 -2.87
CA GLN A 181 33.18 -46.20 -3.74
C GLN A 181 34.43 -45.77 -2.97
N LEU A 182 34.27 -45.04 -1.85
CA LEU A 182 35.38 -44.52 -1.05
C LEU A 182 35.88 -45.50 0.01
N GLU A 183 35.07 -46.47 0.43
CA GLU A 183 35.47 -47.47 1.42
C GLU A 183 36.72 -48.29 1.02
N PRO A 184 36.83 -48.85 -0.21
CA PRO A 184 38.01 -49.60 -0.61
C PRO A 184 39.34 -48.82 -0.57
N PRO A 185 39.46 -47.61 -1.17
CA PRO A 185 40.71 -46.86 -1.14
C PRO A 185 41.08 -46.43 0.28
N ILE A 186 40.12 -46.01 1.10
CA ILE A 186 40.39 -45.67 2.52
C ILE A 186 40.94 -46.90 3.27
N ARG A 187 40.32 -48.07 3.09
CA ARG A 187 40.77 -49.33 3.72
C ARG A 187 42.17 -49.74 3.24
N ALA A 188 42.51 -49.49 1.97
CA ALA A 188 43.84 -49.76 1.44
C ALA A 188 44.90 -48.85 2.08
N ILE A 189 44.60 -47.57 2.25
CA ILE A 189 45.48 -46.60 2.91
C ILE A 189 45.70 -46.98 4.38
N LEU A 190 44.63 -47.28 5.13
CA LEU A 190 44.73 -47.67 6.54
C LEU A 190 45.61 -48.91 6.76
N ARG A 191 45.53 -49.90 5.86
CA ARG A 191 46.39 -51.10 5.91
C ARG A 191 47.88 -50.78 5.74
N ARG A 192 48.23 -49.78 4.93
CA ARG A 192 49.64 -49.35 4.75
C ARG A 192 50.22 -48.71 6.01
N PHE A 193 49.39 -48.07 6.83
CA PHE A 193 49.84 -47.49 8.11
C PHE A 193 49.95 -48.52 9.25
N GLN A 194 49.20 -49.62 9.19
CA GLN A 194 49.23 -50.69 10.20
C GLN A 194 50.41 -51.67 10.01
N HIS A 195 51.00 -51.71 8.82
CA HIS A 195 52.21 -52.48 8.52
C HIS A 195 53.29 -51.55 7.95
N PRO A 196 53.93 -50.71 8.80
CA PRO A 196 55.07 -49.92 8.35
C PRO A 196 56.22 -50.87 8.00
N THR A 197 56.63 -50.85 6.74
CA THR A 197 57.89 -51.45 6.26
C THR A 197 59.09 -50.77 6.88
#